data_AF-A0A0C3J5B6-F1
#
_entry.id   AF-A0A0C3J5B6-F1
#
_cell.length_a   1.000
_cell.length_b   1.000
_cell.length_c   1.000
_cell.angle_alpha   90.00
_cell.angle_beta   90.00
_cell.angle_gamma   90.00
#
_symmetry.space_group_name_H-M   'P 1'
#
loop_
_entity.id
_entity.type
_entity.pdbx_description
1 polymer ?
#
loop_
_entity_poly.entity_id
_entity_poly.type
_entity_poly.pdbx_seq_one_letter_code
_entity_poly.pdbx_strand_id
1 'polypeptide(L)'
;YHNSSIELGAISTQVFPDSTVINGLGRYSGGPSSPLAVINVEEGKRYRFRIVGLSCASWFNFTIDGHNMTIIEADGIETEPMVVDSLPVFPGQRYSVVVTANQAVGNYWIRASADLLNRTFEGGLNSAILRYEGAADEDPTTEEGPYDLDFNQSILTTLDSAGVPGTPEVGKADVNINLIPGHIGALFNINNVSFVDPTVPVLLQILSGATHASQLLPAGSIYELPHNKVIELSFPATDNLTNGAVGGPHPMHLHGHRFWVIRSAGNSSYNFDHPVMRDTVSMGTQGDNVTIRFVTDNPGPWFFHCHIDWHLHHGFAVVMAESPSEAAIEQGNAVPQDWKSLCPANLTSSS
;
A
#
# COMPACT_ATOMS: atom_id res chain seq x y z
N TYR A 1 1.94 25.32 6.05
CA TYR A 1 2.27 23.90 6.24
C TYR A 1 1.98 23.21 4.91
N HIS A 2 3.04 22.66 4.31
CA HIS A 2 3.18 22.04 2.98
C HIS A 2 3.01 22.98 1.77
N ASN A 3 4.09 23.16 1.00
CA ASN A 3 3.95 23.47 -0.43
C ASN A 3 3.26 22.24 -1.05
N SER A 4 1.99 22.40 -1.43
CA SER A 4 1.14 21.37 -2.02
C SER A 4 1.62 20.96 -3.40
N SER A 5 1.60 19.66 -3.74
CA SER A 5 1.50 18.96 -5.05
C SER A 5 2.15 19.53 -6.34
N ILE A 6 2.24 20.84 -6.52
CA ILE A 6 2.84 21.56 -7.65
C ILE A 6 4.32 21.21 -7.81
N GLU A 7 5.08 21.08 -6.71
CA GLU A 7 6.49 20.69 -6.76
C GLU A 7 6.65 19.22 -7.17
N LEU A 8 5.74 18.33 -6.73
CA LEU A 8 5.74 16.92 -7.17
C LEU A 8 5.37 16.80 -8.66
N GLY A 9 4.42 17.60 -9.14
CA GLY A 9 4.00 17.61 -10.54
C GLY A 9 4.97 18.26 -11.52
N ALA A 10 6.01 18.94 -11.02
CA ALA A 10 7.15 19.38 -11.84
C ALA A 10 8.17 18.26 -12.06
N ILE A 11 8.10 17.16 -11.29
CA ILE A 11 9.05 16.06 -11.36
C ILE A 11 8.53 15.02 -12.37
N SER A 12 8.92 15.20 -13.64
CA SER A 12 8.58 14.29 -14.73
C SER A 12 9.57 13.12 -14.89
N THR A 13 10.48 12.92 -13.93
CA THR A 13 11.58 11.95 -14.00
C THR A 13 11.51 10.97 -12.84
N GLN A 14 12.15 9.81 -12.99
CA GLN A 14 12.29 8.84 -11.90
C GLN A 14 12.94 9.50 -10.67
N VAL A 15 12.28 9.37 -9.52
CA VAL A 15 12.76 9.92 -8.26
C VAL A 15 13.50 8.84 -7.49
N PHE A 16 14.74 9.14 -7.11
CA PHE A 16 15.56 8.28 -6.27
C PHE A 16 15.71 8.95 -4.91
N PRO A 17 15.41 8.26 -3.80
CA PRO A 17 15.58 8.84 -2.48
C PRO A 17 17.06 8.98 -2.15
N ASP A 18 17.44 10.12 -1.56
CA ASP A 18 18.80 10.34 -1.05
C ASP A 18 19.10 9.50 0.21
N SER A 19 18.07 9.24 1.02
CA SER A 19 18.17 8.55 2.30
C SER A 19 16.92 7.76 2.62
N THR A 20 17.10 6.62 3.28
CA THR A 20 16.04 5.94 4.02
C THR A 20 16.02 6.48 5.45
N VAL A 21 14.84 6.88 5.92
CA VAL A 21 14.63 7.33 7.29
C VAL A 21 13.82 6.31 8.08
N ILE A 22 14.31 5.93 9.27
CA ILE A 22 13.59 5.09 10.23
C ILE A 22 13.29 5.99 11.44
N ASN A 23 12.03 6.08 11.84
CA ASN A 23 11.56 7.00 12.90
C ASN A 23 12.06 8.46 12.74
N GLY A 24 12.15 8.93 11.49
CA GLY A 24 12.52 10.31 11.15
C GLY A 24 14.02 10.61 11.09
N LEU A 25 14.89 9.61 11.29
CA LEU A 25 16.34 9.76 11.24
C LEU A 25 16.96 8.80 10.22
N GLY A 26 18.04 9.24 9.58
CA GLY A 26 18.76 8.48 8.57
C GLY A 26 20.07 9.16 8.18
N ARG A 27 20.91 8.44 7.44
CA ARG A 27 22.15 8.94 6.83
C ARG A 27 22.02 8.86 5.30
N TYR A 28 22.78 9.68 4.57
CA TYR A 28 22.86 9.65 3.11
C TYR A 28 24.31 9.59 2.63
N SER A 29 24.53 9.07 1.43
CA SER A 29 25.88 8.89 0.88
C SER A 29 26.60 10.24 0.71
N GLY A 30 27.83 10.36 1.22
CA GLY A 30 28.58 11.61 1.24
C GLY A 30 28.10 12.66 2.26
N GLY A 31 27.07 12.33 3.06
CA GLY A 31 26.55 13.18 4.12
C GLY A 31 27.36 13.13 5.42
N PRO A 32 27.02 13.98 6.41
CA PRO A 32 27.60 13.90 7.74
C PRO A 32 27.14 12.63 8.47
N SER A 33 27.92 12.18 9.47
CA SER A 33 27.51 11.11 10.38
C SER A 33 26.39 11.59 11.30
N SER A 34 25.17 11.60 10.77
CA SER A 34 23.96 12.04 11.48
C SER A 34 23.53 11.00 12.51
N PRO A 35 22.85 11.40 13.60
CA PRO A 35 22.27 10.46 14.55
C PRO A 35 21.32 9.48 13.87
N LEU A 36 21.33 8.23 14.33
CA LEU A 36 20.39 7.21 13.91
C LEU A 36 19.28 7.05 14.93
N ALA A 37 18.13 6.55 14.50
CA ALA A 37 17.06 6.19 15.41
C ALA A 37 17.52 5.03 16.31
N VAL A 38 17.20 5.12 17.61
CA VAL A 38 17.47 4.07 18.59
C VAL A 38 16.14 3.56 19.14
N ILE A 39 15.93 2.26 19.08
CA ILE A 39 14.78 1.58 19.68
C ILE A 39 15.28 0.73 20.84
N ASN A 40 14.83 1.05 22.05
CA ASN A 40 15.29 0.40 23.27
C ASN A 40 14.45 -0.84 23.61
N VAL A 41 15.11 -1.91 24.02
CA VAL A 41 14.50 -3.17 24.49
C VAL A 41 15.16 -3.67 25.76
N GLU A 42 14.43 -4.45 26.54
CA GLU A 42 14.93 -5.12 27.76
C GLU A 42 15.02 -6.61 27.48
N GLU A 43 16.15 -7.22 27.86
CA GLU A 43 16.39 -8.65 27.69
C GLU A 43 15.25 -9.47 28.32
N GLY A 44 14.80 -10.50 27.60
CA GLY A 44 13.72 -11.40 28.00
C GLY A 44 12.30 -10.87 27.73
N LYS A 45 12.11 -9.60 27.36
CA LYS A 45 10.79 -9.06 26.99
C LYS A 45 10.43 -9.36 25.53
N ARG A 46 9.13 -9.25 25.24
CA ARG A 46 8.57 -9.34 23.89
C ARG A 46 7.91 -8.03 23.53
N TYR A 47 8.16 -7.56 22.32
CA TYR A 47 7.70 -6.27 21.83
C TYR A 47 6.87 -6.45 20.58
N ARG A 48 5.68 -5.82 20.54
CA ARG A 48 4.91 -5.66 19.31
C ARG A 48 5.42 -4.41 18.59
N PHE A 49 6.33 -4.60 17.65
CA PHE A 49 6.74 -3.55 16.73
C PHE A 49 5.64 -3.29 15.71
N ARG A 50 5.33 -2.02 15.45
CA ARG A 50 4.37 -1.59 14.42
C ARG A 50 5.15 -0.91 13.31
N ILE A 51 5.34 -1.63 12.22
CA ILE A 51 6.13 -1.19 11.06
C ILE A 51 5.16 -0.57 10.06
N VAL A 52 5.47 0.64 9.59
CA VAL A 52 4.60 1.43 8.70
C VAL A 52 5.41 1.89 7.49
N GLY A 53 5.00 1.44 6.31
CA GLY A 53 5.59 1.80 5.01
C GLY A 53 5.20 3.20 4.56
N LEU A 54 5.78 4.23 5.19
CA LEU A 54 5.54 5.66 4.89
C LEU A 54 6.29 6.17 3.65
N SER A 55 6.57 5.29 2.68
CA SER A 55 7.29 5.63 1.46
C SER A 55 6.38 6.27 0.41
N CYS A 56 6.92 7.18 -0.39
CA CYS A 56 6.26 7.67 -1.60
C CYS A 56 6.53 6.80 -2.84
N ALA A 57 7.55 5.93 -2.81
CA ALA A 57 7.93 5.13 -3.98
C ALA A 57 8.53 3.77 -3.60
N SER A 58 9.73 3.76 -3.01
CA SER A 58 10.45 2.53 -2.71
C SER A 58 9.71 1.63 -1.73
N TRP A 59 9.74 0.32 -1.97
CA TRP A 59 9.49 -0.65 -0.91
C TRP A 59 10.80 -0.97 -0.18
N PHE A 60 10.69 -1.45 1.04
CA PHE A 60 11.84 -1.76 1.88
C PHE A 60 11.81 -3.21 2.32
N ASN A 61 12.95 -3.88 2.27
CA ASN A 61 13.15 -5.12 3.01
C ASN A 61 13.59 -4.78 4.45
N PHE A 62 12.69 -4.97 5.41
CA PHE A 62 12.92 -4.69 6.82
C PHE A 62 13.44 -5.92 7.56
N THR A 63 14.54 -5.77 8.31
CA THR A 63 15.17 -6.84 9.09
C THR A 63 15.74 -6.30 10.39
N ILE A 64 16.02 -7.19 11.34
CA ILE A 64 16.73 -6.88 12.58
C ILE A 64 17.80 -7.95 12.78
N ASP A 65 19.07 -7.56 12.81
CA ASP A 65 20.19 -8.50 12.92
C ASP A 65 20.03 -9.43 14.13
N GLY A 66 20.18 -10.74 13.92
CA GLY A 66 20.07 -11.74 14.97
C GLY A 66 18.66 -11.94 15.56
N HIS A 67 17.62 -11.33 15.00
CA HIS A 67 16.26 -11.43 15.53
C HIS A 67 15.26 -11.86 14.45
N ASN A 68 14.51 -12.93 14.76
CA ASN A 68 13.32 -13.26 13.99
C ASN A 68 12.16 -12.35 14.42
N MET A 69 11.22 -12.16 13.49
CA MET A 69 10.00 -11.39 13.64
C MET A 69 8.80 -12.31 13.46
N THR A 70 7.83 -12.26 14.37
CA THR A 70 6.57 -13.00 14.20
C THR A 70 5.46 -12.05 13.77
N ILE A 71 5.07 -12.07 12.50
CA ILE A 71 3.93 -11.30 11.97
C ILE A 71 2.66 -11.74 12.68
N ILE A 72 1.88 -10.78 13.17
CA ILE A 72 0.59 -11.00 13.83
C ILE A 72 -0.51 -10.05 13.31
N GLU A 73 -0.16 -9.11 12.43
CA GLU A 73 -1.10 -8.16 11.82
C GLU A 73 -0.56 -7.72 10.47
N ALA A 74 -1.42 -7.59 9.47
CA ALA A 74 -1.16 -6.95 8.19
C ALA A 74 -2.24 -5.89 7.91
N ASP A 75 -1.82 -4.65 7.64
CA ASP A 75 -2.69 -3.50 7.30
C ASP A 75 -3.89 -3.30 8.26
N GLY A 76 -3.70 -3.55 9.56
CA GLY A 76 -4.75 -3.41 10.57
C GLY A 76 -5.68 -4.62 10.72
N ILE A 77 -5.34 -5.76 10.11
CA ILE A 77 -6.02 -7.05 10.25
C ILE A 77 -5.13 -8.04 10.99
N GLU A 78 -5.63 -8.66 12.06
CA GLU A 78 -4.91 -9.74 12.74
C GLU A 78 -4.72 -10.95 11.82
N THR A 79 -3.53 -11.55 11.87
CA THR A 79 -3.18 -12.74 11.10
C THR A 79 -2.89 -13.91 12.02
N GLU A 80 -2.96 -15.13 11.48
CA GLU A 80 -2.25 -16.24 12.11
C GLU A 80 -0.74 -15.92 12.20
N PRO A 81 -0.06 -16.29 13.30
CA PRO A 81 1.35 -15.96 13.47
C PRO A 81 2.25 -16.57 12.39
N MET A 82 3.06 -15.74 11.73
CA MET A 82 4.07 -16.18 10.76
C MET A 82 5.46 -15.70 11.17
N VAL A 83 6.41 -16.61 11.36
CA VAL A 83 7.79 -16.26 11.69
C VAL A 83 8.57 -16.00 10.40
N VAL A 84 9.23 -14.85 10.34
CA VAL A 84 10.11 -14.40 9.25
C VAL A 84 11.38 -13.80 9.84
N ASP A 85 12.46 -13.73 9.07
CA ASP A 85 13.65 -12.91 9.39
C ASP A 85 13.81 -11.72 8.44
N SER A 86 13.00 -11.68 7.38
CA SER A 86 12.97 -10.66 6.36
C SER A 86 11.53 -10.28 6.02
N LEU A 87 11.23 -8.98 5.98
CA LEU A 87 9.87 -8.50 5.73
C LEU A 87 9.85 -7.40 4.64
N PRO A 88 9.37 -7.71 3.43
CA PRO A 88 9.07 -6.70 2.43
C PRO A 88 7.90 -5.82 2.86
N VAL A 89 8.10 -4.50 2.91
CA VAL A 89 7.10 -3.50 3.27
C VAL A 89 6.99 -2.48 2.14
N PHE A 90 5.84 -2.48 1.46
CA PHE A 90 5.56 -1.55 0.37
C PHE A 90 4.97 -0.21 0.86
N PRO A 91 5.01 0.85 0.03
CA PRO A 91 4.23 2.07 0.26
C PRO A 91 2.78 1.76 0.66
N GLY A 92 2.33 2.32 1.77
CA GLY A 92 0.96 2.14 2.28
C GLY A 92 0.75 0.88 3.12
N GLN A 93 1.67 -0.09 3.13
CA GLN A 93 1.55 -1.30 3.94
C GLN A 93 1.97 -1.09 5.41
N ARG A 94 1.39 -1.88 6.30
CA ARG A 94 1.73 -1.94 7.72
C ARG A 94 1.77 -3.38 8.19
N TYR A 95 2.66 -3.67 9.13
CA TYR A 95 2.69 -4.95 9.82
C TYR A 95 2.91 -4.73 11.32
N SER A 96 2.20 -5.51 12.15
CA SER A 96 2.67 -5.73 13.52
C SER A 96 3.48 -7.01 13.57
N VAL A 97 4.69 -6.93 14.13
CA VAL A 97 5.53 -8.11 14.39
C VAL A 97 5.88 -8.19 15.87
N VAL A 98 5.92 -9.40 16.40
CA VAL A 98 6.48 -9.67 17.72
C VAL A 98 7.96 -9.99 17.58
N VAL A 99 8.79 -9.21 18.26
CA VAL A 99 10.22 -9.44 18.41
C VAL A 99 10.48 -9.80 19.86
N THR A 100 11.17 -10.92 20.08
CA THR A 100 11.62 -11.32 21.42
C THR A 100 13.04 -10.83 21.61
N ALA A 101 13.28 -10.04 22.67
CA ALA A 101 14.61 -9.56 23.02
C ALA A 101 15.40 -10.68 23.73
N ASN A 102 15.74 -11.74 23.01
CA ASN A 102 16.37 -12.96 23.53
C ASN A 102 17.84 -13.11 23.13
N GLN A 103 18.45 -12.08 22.54
CA GLN A 103 19.86 -12.06 22.23
C GLN A 103 20.67 -11.49 23.40
N ALA A 104 22.00 -11.63 23.35
CA ALA A 104 22.87 -11.04 24.35
C ALA A 104 22.71 -9.52 24.41
N VAL A 105 22.88 -8.91 25.59
CA VAL A 105 22.85 -7.45 25.74
C VAL A 105 23.89 -6.81 24.82
N GLY A 106 23.41 -6.03 23.85
CA GLY A 106 24.23 -5.38 22.84
C GLY A 106 23.43 -4.42 21.96
N ASN A 107 24.10 -3.90 20.93
CA ASN A 107 23.49 -3.10 19.87
C ASN A 107 23.38 -3.96 18.61
N TYR A 108 22.22 -3.93 17.95
CA TYR A 108 21.92 -4.69 16.73
C TYR A 108 21.43 -3.74 15.64
N TRP A 109 21.84 -3.94 14.39
CA TRP A 109 21.29 -3.16 13.29
C TRP A 109 19.83 -3.53 13.03
N ILE A 110 18.99 -2.50 12.92
CA ILE A 110 17.71 -2.56 12.22
C ILE A 110 18.00 -2.08 10.80
N ARG A 111 17.62 -2.84 9.79
CA ARG A 111 17.92 -2.53 8.39
C ARG A 111 16.64 -2.35 7.58
N ALA A 112 16.63 -1.37 6.69
CA ALA A 112 15.54 -1.13 5.75
C ALA A 112 16.13 -0.97 4.34
N SER A 113 16.33 -2.09 3.65
CA SER A 113 16.94 -2.12 2.31
C SER A 113 15.93 -1.65 1.26
N ALA A 114 16.14 -0.46 0.69
CA ALA A 114 15.31 0.06 -0.39
C ALA A 114 15.50 -0.75 -1.69
N ASP A 115 14.48 -0.80 -2.54
CA ASP A 115 14.47 -1.45 -3.85
C ASP A 115 15.29 -0.71 -4.94
N LEU A 116 16.50 -0.28 -4.59
CA LEU A 116 17.39 0.49 -5.46
C LEU A 116 18.60 -0.32 -5.91
N LEU A 117 19.12 0.05 -7.08
CA LEU A 117 20.42 -0.42 -7.56
C LEU A 117 21.53 0.17 -6.68
N ASN A 118 22.51 -0.65 -6.27
CA ASN A 118 23.68 -0.27 -5.45
C ASN A 118 23.38 0.20 -4.02
N ARG A 119 22.28 -0.27 -3.42
CA ARG A 119 22.01 -0.11 -1.98
C ARG A 119 23.16 -0.68 -1.12
N THR A 120 23.48 -0.01 -0.03
CA THR A 120 24.52 -0.40 0.93
C THR A 120 24.10 0.00 2.35
N PHE A 121 24.67 -0.67 3.35
CA PHE A 121 24.57 -0.31 4.78
C PHE A 121 25.86 0.31 5.32
N GLU A 122 26.86 0.51 4.46
CA GLU A 122 28.14 1.13 4.83
C GLU A 122 27.91 2.48 5.51
N GLY A 123 28.63 2.73 6.61
CA GLY A 123 28.46 3.96 7.38
C GLY A 123 27.10 4.11 8.07
N GLY A 124 26.32 3.04 8.20
CA GLY A 124 24.98 3.07 8.83
C GLY A 124 23.91 3.69 7.93
N LEU A 125 24.12 3.72 6.61
CA LEU A 125 23.06 4.02 5.66
C LEU A 125 21.93 2.99 5.80
N ASN A 126 20.69 3.39 5.51
CA ASN A 126 19.52 2.50 5.53
C ASN A 126 19.31 1.71 6.84
N SER A 127 19.79 2.26 7.96
CA SER A 127 19.89 1.55 9.23
C SER A 127 19.37 2.38 10.42
N ALA A 128 18.98 1.68 11.47
CA ALA A 128 18.70 2.18 12.81
C ALA A 128 19.28 1.20 13.85
N ILE A 129 19.21 1.54 15.14
CA ILE A 129 19.82 0.76 16.22
C ILE A 129 18.72 0.15 17.08
N LEU A 130 18.72 -1.18 17.23
CA LEU A 130 18.04 -1.86 18.32
C LEU A 130 19.03 -1.97 19.49
N ARG A 131 18.72 -1.32 20.61
CA ARG A 131 19.61 -1.24 21.78
C ARG A 131 19.00 -1.95 22.97
N TYR A 132 19.72 -2.95 23.48
CA TYR A 132 19.36 -3.60 24.73
C TYR A 132 19.72 -2.70 25.92
N GLU A 133 18.88 -2.69 26.97
CA GLU A 133 19.18 -2.00 28.22
C GLU A 133 20.51 -2.52 28.79
N GLY A 134 21.43 -1.59 29.10
CA GLY A 134 22.78 -1.90 29.57
C GLY A 134 23.85 -1.99 28.47
N ALA A 135 23.47 -1.98 27.19
CA ALA A 135 24.43 -1.88 26.08
C ALA A 135 25.05 -0.46 26.00
N ALA A 136 26.26 -0.37 25.45
CA ALA A 136 26.96 0.90 25.27
C ALA A 136 26.26 1.80 24.24
N ASP A 137 26.45 3.12 24.36
CA ASP A 137 25.95 4.09 23.38
C ASP A 137 26.90 4.19 22.17
N GLU A 138 26.82 3.18 21.30
CA GLU A 138 27.65 3.04 20.09
C GLU A 138 26.85 2.41 18.94
N ASP A 139 27.39 2.53 17.72
CA ASP A 139 26.84 1.91 16.53
C ASP A 139 27.05 0.37 16.60
N PRO A 140 26.06 -0.46 16.21
CA PRO A 140 26.22 -1.90 16.12
C PRO A 140 27.38 -2.33 15.21
N THR A 141 27.99 -3.47 15.53
CA THR A 141 28.98 -4.16 14.66
C THR A 141 28.43 -5.51 14.19
N THR A 142 27.11 -5.69 14.23
CA THR A 142 26.46 -6.94 13.84
C THR A 142 26.45 -7.11 12.32
N GLU A 143 26.54 -8.35 11.88
CA GLU A 143 26.47 -8.71 10.47
C GLU A 143 25.03 -8.95 10.04
N GLU A 144 24.77 -8.72 8.75
CA GLU A 144 23.47 -8.89 8.12
C GLU A 144 23.02 -10.38 8.13
N GLY A 145 21.72 -10.61 8.38
CA GLY A 145 21.08 -11.93 8.34
C GLY A 145 21.02 -12.67 9.69
N PRO A 146 20.74 -13.99 9.67
CA PRO A 146 20.49 -14.82 8.50
C PRO A 146 19.19 -14.48 7.75
N TYR A 147 19.07 -14.95 6.50
CA TYR A 147 17.91 -14.81 5.60
C TYR A 147 17.36 -16.18 5.22
N ASP A 148 17.00 -16.93 6.26
CA ASP A 148 16.61 -18.33 6.15
C ASP A 148 15.08 -18.51 6.12
N LEU A 149 14.31 -17.50 6.56
CA LEU A 149 12.85 -17.57 6.72
C LEU A 149 12.15 -16.59 5.77
N ASP A 150 11.83 -17.09 4.58
CA ASP A 150 11.15 -16.34 3.53
C ASP A 150 9.76 -15.84 3.96
N PHE A 151 9.52 -14.55 3.71
CA PHE A 151 8.16 -14.00 3.72
C PHE A 151 7.38 -14.54 2.51
N ASN A 152 6.22 -15.13 2.78
CA ASN A 152 5.30 -15.58 1.73
C ASN A 152 3.87 -15.13 2.04
N GLN A 153 3.43 -14.06 1.38
CA GLN A 153 2.08 -13.52 1.54
C GLN A 153 0.97 -14.54 1.23
N SER A 154 1.21 -15.47 0.30
CA SER A 154 0.15 -16.38 -0.15
C SER A 154 -0.28 -17.43 0.88
N ILE A 155 0.55 -17.67 1.90
CA ILE A 155 0.24 -18.53 3.04
C ILE A 155 -0.04 -17.72 4.32
N LEU A 156 0.02 -16.39 4.26
CA LEU A 156 -0.44 -15.53 5.34
C LEU A 156 -1.96 -15.52 5.35
N THR A 157 -2.53 -15.78 6.52
CA THR A 157 -3.97 -15.99 6.67
C THR A 157 -4.53 -15.06 7.73
N THR A 158 -5.76 -14.61 7.53
CA THR A 158 -6.46 -13.79 8.51
C THR A 158 -6.78 -14.63 9.74
N LEU A 159 -6.68 -14.05 10.94
CA LEU A 159 -6.99 -14.75 12.19
C LEU A 159 -8.48 -15.09 12.31
N ASP A 160 -9.35 -14.25 11.73
CA ASP A 160 -10.75 -14.58 11.56
C ASP A 160 -10.91 -15.71 10.53
N SER A 161 -11.65 -16.75 10.92
CA SER A 161 -11.99 -17.90 10.09
C SER A 161 -13.09 -17.62 9.05
N ALA A 162 -13.61 -16.39 8.98
CA ALA A 162 -14.58 -16.02 7.97
C ALA A 162 -13.96 -16.14 6.57
N GLY A 163 -14.46 -17.12 5.81
CA GLY A 163 -13.96 -17.35 4.47
C GLY A 163 -14.33 -16.27 3.47
N VAL A 164 -13.72 -16.31 2.29
CA VAL A 164 -13.96 -15.30 1.25
C VAL A 164 -15.42 -15.36 0.77
N PRO A 165 -16.20 -14.27 0.85
CA PRO A 165 -17.59 -14.26 0.38
C PRO A 165 -17.73 -14.62 -1.10
N GLY A 166 -18.87 -15.21 -1.45
CA GLY A 166 -19.21 -15.63 -2.81
C GLY A 166 -18.82 -17.08 -3.13
N THR A 167 -18.91 -17.46 -4.41
CA THR A 167 -18.54 -18.81 -4.85
C THR A 167 -17.01 -18.93 -4.88
N PRO A 168 -16.40 -19.99 -4.30
CA PRO A 168 -14.93 -20.16 -4.22
C PRO A 168 -14.33 -20.64 -5.56
N GLU A 169 -14.60 -19.88 -6.62
CA GLU A 169 -14.11 -20.09 -7.98
C GLU A 169 -13.85 -18.72 -8.62
N VAL A 170 -12.74 -18.61 -9.36
CA VAL A 170 -12.35 -17.38 -10.06
C VAL A 170 -13.43 -16.98 -11.07
N GLY A 171 -13.74 -15.69 -11.15
CA GLY A 171 -14.76 -15.18 -12.07
C GLY A 171 -16.20 -15.50 -11.67
N LYS A 172 -16.43 -15.95 -10.42
CA LYS A 172 -17.76 -16.26 -9.86
C LYS A 172 -18.18 -15.32 -8.72
N ALA A 173 -17.59 -14.13 -8.64
CA ALA A 173 -18.16 -13.05 -7.85
C ALA A 173 -19.39 -12.45 -8.56
N ASP A 174 -20.18 -11.62 -7.87
CA ASP A 174 -21.34 -10.95 -8.47
C ASP A 174 -20.92 -9.99 -9.59
N VAL A 175 -19.79 -9.30 -9.39
CA VAL A 175 -19.16 -8.44 -10.41
C VAL A 175 -17.67 -8.79 -10.48
N ASN A 176 -17.16 -9.01 -11.68
CA ASN A 176 -15.77 -9.39 -11.93
C ASN A 176 -15.17 -8.36 -12.90
N ILE A 177 -14.14 -7.63 -12.47
CA ILE A 177 -13.53 -6.54 -13.23
C ILE A 177 -12.05 -6.84 -13.42
N ASN A 178 -11.60 -6.83 -14.67
CA ASN A 178 -10.19 -6.89 -14.99
C ASN A 178 -9.69 -5.45 -15.26
N LEU A 179 -8.74 -5.00 -14.46
CA LEU A 179 -8.11 -3.70 -14.57
C LEU A 179 -6.73 -3.91 -15.18
N ILE A 180 -6.56 -3.57 -16.46
CA ILE A 180 -5.31 -3.77 -17.19
C ILE A 180 -4.47 -2.49 -17.09
N PRO A 181 -3.36 -2.48 -16.33
CA PRO A 181 -2.51 -1.31 -16.25
C PRO A 181 -1.61 -1.20 -17.48
N GLY A 182 -1.32 0.04 -17.87
CA GLY A 182 -0.44 0.33 -18.98
C GLY A 182 0.06 1.77 -18.97
N HIS A 183 0.62 2.20 -20.11
CA HIS A 183 0.94 3.60 -20.39
C HIS A 183 0.32 4.10 -21.71
N ILE A 184 -0.07 5.38 -21.73
CA ILE A 184 -0.39 6.14 -22.93
C ILE A 184 0.52 7.37 -22.96
N GLY A 185 1.50 7.36 -23.86
CA GLY A 185 2.54 8.39 -23.86
C GLY A 185 3.34 8.35 -22.55
N ALA A 186 3.31 9.44 -21.79
CA ALA A 186 4.02 9.58 -20.52
C ALA A 186 3.15 9.25 -19.28
N LEU A 187 1.86 8.97 -19.47
CA LEU A 187 0.92 8.75 -18.36
C LEU A 187 0.65 7.26 -18.17
N PHE A 188 0.51 6.86 -16.92
CA PHE A 188 -0.08 5.57 -16.57
C PHE A 188 -1.55 5.56 -16.95
N ASN A 189 -2.10 4.38 -17.19
CA ASN A 189 -3.53 4.19 -17.41
C ASN A 189 -3.99 2.86 -16.82
N ILE A 190 -5.30 2.76 -16.65
CA ILE A 190 -6.01 1.51 -16.42
C ILE A 190 -7.05 1.37 -17.53
N ASN A 191 -7.05 0.23 -18.23
CA ASN A 191 -7.95 -0.05 -19.34
C ASN A 191 -7.92 1.05 -20.43
N ASN A 192 -6.72 1.53 -20.76
CA ASN A 192 -6.47 2.54 -21.80
C ASN A 192 -7.09 3.93 -21.51
N VAL A 193 -7.31 4.25 -20.23
CA VAL A 193 -7.71 5.58 -19.76
C VAL A 193 -6.80 6.03 -18.61
N SER A 194 -6.13 7.17 -18.79
CA SER A 194 -5.35 7.80 -17.73
C SER A 194 -6.26 8.62 -16.83
N PHE A 195 -6.13 8.44 -15.51
CA PHE A 195 -6.88 9.25 -14.56
C PHE A 195 -6.40 10.71 -14.60
N VAL A 196 -7.36 11.62 -14.56
CA VAL A 196 -7.12 13.06 -14.47
C VAL A 196 -8.06 13.61 -13.42
N ASP A 197 -7.54 14.37 -12.45
CA ASP A 197 -8.34 14.97 -11.41
C ASP A 197 -9.49 15.79 -12.01
N PRO A 198 -10.76 15.48 -11.69
CA PRO A 198 -11.88 16.27 -12.16
C PRO A 198 -11.90 17.61 -11.41
N THR A 199 -12.27 18.69 -12.08
CA THR A 199 -12.39 20.02 -11.44
C THR A 199 -13.37 20.02 -10.26
N VAL A 200 -14.40 19.16 -10.32
CA VAL A 200 -15.37 18.93 -9.25
C VAL A 200 -15.13 17.55 -8.64
N PRO A 201 -14.89 17.42 -7.32
CA PRO A 201 -14.68 16.11 -6.69
C PRO A 201 -15.82 15.14 -6.98
N VAL A 202 -15.51 13.85 -7.17
CA VAL A 202 -16.51 12.83 -7.55
C VAL A 202 -17.67 12.78 -6.54
N LEU A 203 -17.39 12.87 -5.25
CA LEU A 203 -18.43 12.92 -4.21
C LEU A 203 -19.37 14.12 -4.41
N LEU A 204 -18.83 15.30 -4.73
CA LEU A 204 -19.65 16.48 -4.97
C LEU A 204 -20.50 16.35 -6.25
N GLN A 205 -20.01 15.68 -7.28
CA GLN A 205 -20.81 15.33 -8.47
C GLN A 205 -21.99 14.42 -8.09
N ILE A 206 -21.75 13.39 -7.27
CA ILE A 206 -22.80 12.49 -6.76
C ILE A 206 -23.85 13.25 -5.96
N LEU A 207 -23.41 14.07 -4.99
CA LEU A 207 -24.30 14.91 -4.19
C LEU A 207 -25.07 15.96 -5.00
N SER A 208 -24.57 16.31 -6.19
CA SER A 208 -25.23 17.23 -7.13
C SER A 208 -26.15 16.51 -8.13
N GLY A 209 -26.32 15.19 -8.00
CA GLY A 209 -27.30 14.40 -8.76
C GLY A 209 -26.73 13.42 -9.78
N ALA A 210 -25.41 13.36 -9.97
CA ALA A 210 -24.78 12.39 -10.86
C ALA A 210 -24.73 11.01 -10.19
N THR A 211 -25.64 10.11 -10.54
CA THR A 211 -25.84 8.82 -9.85
C THR A 211 -25.45 7.62 -10.70
N HIS A 212 -24.92 7.85 -11.90
CA HIS A 212 -24.39 6.81 -12.79
C HIS A 212 -22.98 7.13 -13.25
N ALA A 213 -22.15 6.11 -13.51
CA ALA A 213 -20.77 6.29 -14.00
C ALA A 213 -20.69 7.15 -15.28
N SER A 214 -21.70 7.08 -16.16
CA SER A 214 -21.77 7.89 -17.39
C SER A 214 -21.97 9.38 -17.17
N GLN A 215 -22.37 9.78 -15.96
CA GLN A 215 -22.58 11.17 -15.54
C GLN A 215 -21.41 11.70 -14.71
N LEU A 216 -20.49 10.83 -14.31
CA LEU A 216 -19.36 11.14 -13.45
C LEU A 216 -18.09 11.38 -14.26
N LEU A 217 -17.26 12.28 -13.76
CA LEU A 217 -15.96 12.63 -14.31
C LEU A 217 -14.84 12.19 -13.35
N PRO A 218 -13.65 11.82 -13.87
CA PRO A 218 -13.29 11.81 -15.30
C PRO A 218 -13.88 10.59 -16.03
N ALA A 219 -14.40 10.82 -17.25
CA ALA A 219 -15.02 9.77 -18.05
C ALA A 219 -14.01 8.65 -18.37
N GLY A 220 -14.43 7.39 -18.20
CA GLY A 220 -13.60 6.21 -18.45
C GLY A 220 -12.77 5.72 -17.26
N SER A 221 -12.66 6.50 -16.18
CA SER A 221 -11.98 6.07 -14.93
C SER A 221 -12.94 5.81 -13.77
N ILE A 222 -14.26 5.84 -14.00
CA ILE A 222 -15.30 5.58 -12.99
C ILE A 222 -15.92 4.20 -13.22
N TYR A 223 -15.87 3.35 -12.20
CA TYR A 223 -16.47 2.02 -12.20
C TYR A 223 -17.62 2.02 -11.20
N GLU A 224 -18.85 2.00 -11.68
CA GLU A 224 -20.04 1.93 -10.83
C GLU A 224 -20.18 0.51 -10.27
N LEU A 225 -20.30 0.40 -8.94
CA LEU A 225 -20.46 -0.87 -8.25
C LEU A 225 -21.84 -0.94 -7.57
N PRO A 226 -22.52 -2.09 -7.64
CA PRO A 226 -23.80 -2.29 -6.97
C PRO A 226 -23.64 -2.45 -5.45
N HIS A 227 -24.69 -2.17 -4.68
CA HIS A 227 -24.70 -2.34 -3.21
C HIS A 227 -24.79 -3.81 -2.80
N ASN A 228 -24.08 -4.18 -1.72
CA ASN A 228 -24.07 -5.48 -1.06
C ASN A 228 -23.77 -6.65 -1.99
N LYS A 229 -22.71 -6.50 -2.80
CA LYS A 229 -22.26 -7.50 -3.78
C LYS A 229 -20.81 -7.86 -3.57
N VAL A 230 -20.47 -9.10 -3.92
CA VAL A 230 -19.08 -9.54 -3.95
C VAL A 230 -18.44 -9.07 -5.25
N ILE A 231 -17.34 -8.33 -5.13
CA ILE A 231 -16.56 -7.82 -6.25
C ILE A 231 -15.25 -8.59 -6.31
N GLU A 232 -14.86 -9.03 -7.50
CA GLU A 232 -13.53 -9.58 -7.79
C GLU A 232 -12.78 -8.62 -8.73
N LEU A 233 -11.61 -8.14 -8.29
CA LEU A 233 -10.71 -7.34 -9.12
C LEU A 233 -9.48 -8.15 -9.43
N SER A 234 -9.15 -8.27 -10.71
CA SER A 234 -7.85 -8.77 -11.17
C SER A 234 -7.06 -7.65 -11.83
N PHE A 235 -5.76 -7.59 -11.57
CA PHE A 235 -4.87 -6.60 -12.15
C PHE A 235 -3.51 -7.22 -12.45
N PRO A 236 -3.27 -7.63 -13.71
CA PRO A 236 -2.02 -8.29 -14.09
C PRO A 236 -0.85 -7.31 -14.06
N ALA A 237 0.31 -7.78 -13.59
CA ALA A 237 1.56 -7.03 -13.70
C ALA A 237 2.03 -6.99 -15.16
N THR A 238 2.17 -5.78 -15.70
CA THR A 238 2.46 -5.55 -17.13
C THR A 238 3.82 -4.91 -17.38
N ASP A 239 4.66 -4.72 -16.36
CA ASP A 239 5.91 -3.93 -16.32
C ASP A 239 6.95 -4.18 -17.42
N ASN A 240 6.86 -5.29 -18.15
CA ASN A 240 7.76 -5.65 -19.25
C ASN A 240 7.01 -5.96 -20.56
N LEU A 241 5.75 -5.56 -20.66
CA LEU A 241 4.95 -5.66 -21.88
C LEU A 241 5.04 -4.35 -22.66
N THR A 242 4.82 -4.42 -23.98
CA THR A 242 4.67 -3.21 -24.80
C THR A 242 3.51 -2.37 -24.27
N ASN A 243 3.78 -1.10 -23.95
CA ASN A 243 2.84 -0.17 -23.30
C ASN A 243 2.34 -0.65 -21.92
N GLY A 244 3.07 -1.54 -21.24
CA GLY A 244 2.78 -1.95 -19.88
C GLY A 244 3.06 -0.86 -18.85
N ALA A 245 2.57 -1.06 -17.62
CA ALA A 245 2.82 -0.18 -16.48
C ALA A 245 4.23 -0.43 -15.96
N VAL A 246 5.22 0.36 -16.40
CA VAL A 246 6.61 0.26 -15.93
C VAL A 246 6.80 0.84 -14.52
N GLY A 247 7.87 0.43 -13.84
CA GLY A 247 8.28 1.02 -12.55
C GLY A 247 7.69 0.33 -11.32
N GLY A 248 7.11 -0.86 -11.47
CA GLY A 248 6.70 -1.70 -10.36
C GLY A 248 7.89 -2.42 -9.69
N PRO A 249 7.60 -3.37 -8.77
CA PRO A 249 6.27 -3.86 -8.42
C PRO A 249 5.36 -2.77 -7.83
N HIS A 250 4.16 -2.62 -8.40
CA HIS A 250 3.21 -1.58 -8.01
C HIS A 250 2.38 -1.99 -6.79
N PRO A 251 2.41 -1.27 -5.65
CA PRO A 251 1.46 -1.49 -4.56
C PRO A 251 0.11 -0.86 -4.89
N MET A 252 -0.94 -1.65 -5.05
CA MET A 252 -2.30 -1.16 -5.29
C MET A 252 -3.06 -1.04 -3.98
N HIS A 253 -3.70 0.11 -3.78
CA HIS A 253 -4.46 0.44 -2.58
C HIS A 253 -5.92 0.74 -2.94
N LEU A 254 -6.85 0.24 -2.12
CA LEU A 254 -8.29 0.50 -2.23
C LEU A 254 -8.76 1.27 -1.00
N HIS A 255 -9.33 2.45 -1.21
CA HIS A 255 -9.95 3.23 -0.14
C HIS A 255 -11.28 2.60 0.28
N GLY A 256 -11.74 2.90 1.50
CA GLY A 256 -13.06 2.49 1.99
C GLY A 256 -13.21 1.01 2.33
N HIS A 257 -12.25 0.17 1.97
CA HIS A 257 -12.35 -1.28 2.05
C HIS A 257 -11.09 -1.96 2.59
N ARG A 258 -11.29 -3.11 3.22
CA ARG A 258 -10.31 -4.19 3.27
C ARG A 258 -10.73 -5.24 2.24
N PHE A 259 -9.76 -5.96 1.69
CA PHE A 259 -10.00 -6.99 0.68
C PHE A 259 -9.23 -8.25 0.99
N TRP A 260 -9.80 -9.40 0.62
CA TRP A 260 -9.13 -10.69 0.62
C TRP A 260 -8.19 -10.77 -0.58
N VAL A 261 -6.91 -11.09 -0.36
CA VAL A 261 -5.95 -11.33 -1.45
C VAL A 261 -6.04 -12.78 -1.89
N ILE A 262 -7.02 -13.09 -2.73
CA ILE A 262 -7.28 -14.47 -3.18
C ILE A 262 -6.18 -15.03 -4.09
N ARG A 263 -5.36 -14.17 -4.71
CA ARG A 263 -4.12 -14.56 -5.40
C ARG A 263 -3.05 -13.49 -5.19
N SER A 264 -1.95 -13.88 -4.55
CA SER A 264 -0.80 -13.00 -4.29
C SER A 264 0.21 -13.04 -5.44
N ALA A 265 1.05 -12.00 -5.53
CA ALA A 265 2.22 -11.99 -6.41
C ALA A 265 3.16 -13.16 -6.08
N GLY A 266 3.83 -13.71 -7.10
CA GLY A 266 4.69 -14.89 -6.98
C GLY A 266 3.93 -16.21 -6.79
N ASN A 267 2.59 -16.20 -6.81
CA ASN A 267 1.77 -17.41 -6.68
C ASN A 267 0.72 -17.51 -7.81
N SER A 268 0.55 -18.71 -8.36
CA SER A 268 -0.43 -19.05 -9.39
C SER A 268 -1.71 -19.67 -8.85
N SER A 269 -1.72 -20.10 -7.59
CA SER A 269 -2.87 -20.71 -6.92
C SER A 269 -3.77 -19.64 -6.30
N TYR A 270 -5.07 -19.95 -6.27
CA TYR A 270 -6.07 -19.12 -5.60
C TYR A 270 -6.41 -19.71 -4.23
N ASN A 271 -6.55 -18.84 -3.22
CA ASN A 271 -7.00 -19.20 -1.89
C ASN A 271 -8.34 -18.50 -1.60
N PHE A 272 -9.42 -19.28 -1.50
CA PHE A 272 -10.77 -18.81 -1.15
C PHE A 272 -11.18 -19.19 0.27
N ASP A 273 -10.32 -19.89 1.01
CA ASP A 273 -10.59 -20.28 2.38
C ASP A 273 -10.41 -19.06 3.27
N HIS A 274 -9.20 -18.81 3.77
CA HIS A 274 -8.91 -17.69 4.68
C HIS A 274 -7.63 -16.94 4.27
N PRO A 275 -7.53 -16.39 3.05
CA PRO A 275 -6.38 -15.59 2.65
C PRO A 275 -6.25 -14.34 3.53
N VAL A 276 -5.06 -13.75 3.56
CA VAL A 276 -4.85 -12.45 4.23
C VAL A 276 -5.83 -11.40 3.69
N MET A 277 -6.52 -10.72 4.61
CA MET A 277 -7.23 -9.48 4.32
C MET A 277 -6.32 -8.29 4.59
N ARG A 278 -6.35 -7.32 3.69
CA ARG A 278 -5.52 -6.10 3.79
C ARG A 278 -6.10 -4.98 2.94
N ASP A 279 -5.45 -3.83 2.88
CA ASP A 279 -5.90 -2.69 2.05
C ASP A 279 -4.89 -2.27 0.96
N THR A 280 -3.66 -2.82 1.00
CA THR A 280 -2.61 -2.47 0.03
C THR A 280 -1.83 -3.70 -0.40
N VAL A 281 -1.85 -4.06 -1.69
CA VAL A 281 -1.20 -5.30 -2.20
C VAL A 281 -0.28 -5.02 -3.38
N SER A 282 0.91 -5.60 -3.35
CA SER A 282 1.83 -5.56 -4.50
C SER A 282 1.26 -6.34 -5.68
N MET A 283 1.31 -5.74 -6.87
CA MET A 283 0.99 -6.40 -8.15
C MET A 283 1.99 -7.49 -8.53
N GLY A 284 3.18 -7.47 -7.93
CA GLY A 284 4.27 -8.36 -8.31
C GLY A 284 4.96 -7.94 -9.60
N THR A 285 5.39 -8.93 -10.37
CA THR A 285 6.21 -8.75 -11.57
C THR A 285 5.57 -9.46 -12.77
N GLN A 286 6.10 -9.25 -13.98
CA GLN A 286 5.56 -9.86 -15.20
C GLN A 286 5.22 -11.35 -15.04
N GLY A 287 3.96 -11.71 -15.31
CA GLY A 287 3.43 -13.06 -15.15
C GLY A 287 2.49 -13.20 -13.95
N ASP A 288 2.58 -12.28 -12.98
CA ASP A 288 1.63 -12.18 -11.89
C ASP A 288 0.28 -11.63 -12.34
N ASN A 289 -0.79 -12.15 -11.75
CA ASN A 289 -2.15 -11.64 -11.89
C ASN A 289 -2.81 -11.63 -10.52
N VAL A 290 -2.41 -10.65 -9.72
CA VAL A 290 -2.94 -10.46 -8.37
C VAL A 290 -4.43 -10.23 -8.48
N THR A 291 -5.17 -10.91 -7.61
CA THR A 291 -6.62 -10.89 -7.60
C THR A 291 -7.10 -10.72 -6.17
N ILE A 292 -8.04 -9.79 -5.97
CA ILE A 292 -8.63 -9.47 -4.68
C ILE A 292 -10.15 -9.61 -4.73
N ARG A 293 -10.76 -9.86 -3.58
CA ARG A 293 -12.21 -9.74 -3.39
C ARG A 293 -12.56 -8.80 -2.25
N PHE A 294 -13.70 -8.13 -2.36
CA PHE A 294 -14.31 -7.35 -1.29
C PHE A 294 -15.82 -7.34 -1.46
N VAL A 295 -16.54 -6.83 -0.45
CA VAL A 295 -17.99 -6.66 -0.48
C VAL A 295 -18.28 -5.18 -0.55
N THR A 296 -19.23 -4.76 -1.38
CA THR A 296 -19.67 -3.37 -1.48
C THR A 296 -20.68 -3.01 -0.41
N ASP A 297 -20.21 -2.82 0.82
CA ASP A 297 -21.01 -2.47 2.01
C ASP A 297 -20.77 -1.03 2.53
N ASN A 298 -20.18 -0.16 1.70
CA ASN A 298 -19.77 1.19 2.05
C ASN A 298 -20.05 2.18 0.90
N PRO A 299 -21.28 2.74 0.79
CA PRO A 299 -21.66 3.66 -0.28
C PRO A 299 -20.79 4.93 -0.36
N GLY A 300 -20.08 5.10 -1.48
CA GLY A 300 -19.20 6.25 -1.71
C GLY A 300 -18.30 6.11 -2.94
N PRO A 301 -17.66 7.20 -3.40
CA PRO A 301 -16.61 7.13 -4.40
C PRO A 301 -15.26 6.83 -3.74
N TRP A 302 -14.75 5.61 -3.97
CA TRP A 302 -13.51 5.12 -3.37
C TRP A 302 -12.40 5.02 -4.41
N PHE A 303 -11.21 5.50 -4.05
CA PHE A 303 -10.09 5.47 -4.95
C PHE A 303 -9.42 4.09 -4.98
N PHE A 304 -9.09 3.59 -6.16
CA PHE A 304 -8.23 2.43 -6.35
C PHE A 304 -7.04 2.83 -7.21
N HIS A 305 -5.84 2.81 -6.62
CA HIS A 305 -4.67 3.42 -7.26
C HIS A 305 -3.36 2.76 -6.85
N CYS A 306 -2.32 3.01 -7.64
CA CYS A 306 -0.95 2.71 -7.22
C CYS A 306 -0.56 3.65 -6.07
N HIS A 307 -0.02 3.12 -4.97
CA HIS A 307 0.41 3.89 -3.81
C HIS A 307 1.87 4.39 -3.93
N ILE A 308 2.48 4.24 -5.11
CA ILE A 308 3.63 5.05 -5.51
C ILE A 308 3.07 6.41 -5.94
N ASP A 309 3.35 7.45 -5.17
CA ASP A 309 2.67 8.74 -5.25
C ASP A 309 2.91 9.43 -6.61
N TRP A 310 4.10 9.25 -7.19
CA TRP A 310 4.44 9.72 -8.53
C TRP A 310 3.61 9.04 -9.63
N HIS A 311 3.31 7.76 -9.46
CA HIS A 311 2.51 7.01 -10.44
C HIS A 311 1.04 7.39 -10.34
N LEU A 312 0.53 7.56 -9.12
CA LEU A 312 -0.79 8.12 -8.88
C LEU A 312 -0.92 9.48 -9.58
N HIS A 313 0.04 10.39 -9.35
CA HIS A 313 0.06 11.70 -9.97
C HIS A 313 0.05 11.65 -11.51
N HIS A 314 0.69 10.62 -12.10
CA HIS A 314 0.71 10.38 -13.53
C HIS A 314 -0.44 9.49 -14.05
N GLY A 315 -1.53 9.38 -13.29
CA GLY A 315 -2.80 8.83 -13.77
C GLY A 315 -3.03 7.35 -13.47
N PHE A 316 -2.22 6.72 -12.60
CA PHE A 316 -2.36 5.31 -12.24
C PHE A 316 -3.48 5.08 -11.19
N ALA A 317 -4.71 5.43 -11.55
CA ALA A 317 -5.85 5.31 -10.68
C ALA A 317 -7.18 5.10 -11.42
N VAL A 318 -8.19 4.64 -10.68
CA VAL A 318 -9.60 4.64 -11.04
C VAL A 318 -10.43 4.93 -9.78
N VAL A 319 -11.70 5.26 -9.95
CA VAL A 319 -12.65 5.45 -8.84
C VAL A 319 -13.71 4.36 -8.91
N MET A 320 -13.87 3.64 -7.81
CA MET A 320 -14.98 2.74 -7.53
C MET A 320 -16.14 3.58 -6.99
N ALA A 321 -17.09 3.91 -7.86
CA ALA A 321 -18.30 4.63 -7.48
C ALA A 321 -19.31 3.61 -6.92
N GLU A 322 -19.19 3.34 -5.63
CA GLU A 322 -19.99 2.33 -4.96
C GLU A 322 -21.36 2.87 -4.59
N SER A 323 -22.39 2.22 -5.13
CA SER A 323 -23.80 2.52 -4.86
C SER A 323 -24.11 4.02 -4.94
N PRO A 324 -23.84 4.72 -6.06
CA PRO A 324 -23.84 6.19 -6.07
C PRO A 324 -25.18 6.82 -5.66
N SER A 325 -26.31 6.15 -5.96
CA SER A 325 -27.64 6.57 -5.53
C SER A 325 -27.80 6.54 -4.00
N GLU A 326 -27.23 5.54 -3.34
CA GLU A 326 -27.25 5.41 -1.87
C GLU A 326 -26.22 6.34 -1.23
N ALA A 327 -25.02 6.45 -1.82
CA ALA A 327 -24.01 7.42 -1.42
C ALA A 327 -24.56 8.86 -1.44
N ALA A 328 -25.38 9.22 -2.44
CA ALA A 328 -26.03 10.53 -2.51
C ALA A 328 -26.93 10.81 -1.29
N ILE A 329 -27.60 9.78 -0.77
CA ILE A 329 -28.49 9.88 0.39
C ILE A 329 -27.67 9.89 1.68
N GLU A 330 -26.78 8.91 1.88
CA GLU A 330 -26.03 8.75 3.13
C GLU A 330 -25.04 9.89 3.34
N GLN A 331 -24.21 10.17 2.33
CA GLN A 331 -23.20 11.22 2.41
C GLN A 331 -23.86 12.61 2.40
N GLY A 332 -24.97 12.79 1.67
CA GLY A 332 -25.69 14.07 1.64
C GLY A 332 -26.19 14.53 3.01
N ASN A 333 -26.55 13.58 3.87
CA ASN A 333 -26.94 13.84 5.26
C ASN A 333 -25.74 14.01 6.21
N ALA A 334 -24.57 13.44 5.86
CA ALA A 334 -23.39 13.42 6.70
C ALA A 334 -22.42 14.58 6.45
N VAL A 335 -22.34 15.12 5.22
CA VAL A 335 -21.32 16.12 4.87
C VAL A 335 -21.50 17.45 5.64
N PRO A 336 -20.49 17.86 6.43
CA PRO A 336 -20.57 19.09 7.22
C PRO A 336 -20.37 20.36 6.37
N GLN A 337 -20.66 21.53 6.95
CA GLN A 337 -20.59 22.80 6.20
C GLN A 337 -19.18 23.24 5.82
N ASP A 338 -18.19 22.93 6.65
CA ASP A 338 -16.78 23.14 6.33
C ASP A 338 -16.38 22.36 5.07
N TRP A 339 -16.81 21.09 4.94
CA TRP A 339 -16.62 20.30 3.71
C TRP A 339 -17.26 20.98 2.49
N LYS A 340 -18.52 21.42 2.62
CA LYS A 340 -19.25 22.13 1.54
C LYS A 340 -18.57 23.44 1.13
N SER A 341 -17.79 24.03 2.03
CA SER A 341 -17.09 25.30 1.82
C SER A 341 -15.70 25.13 1.21
N LEU A 342 -15.21 23.89 1.01
CA LEU A 342 -13.89 23.64 0.41
C LEU A 342 -13.84 23.99 -1.07
N CYS A 343 -14.90 23.65 -1.82
CA CYS A 343 -14.99 23.99 -3.24
C CYS A 343 -15.54 25.42 -3.41
N PRO A 344 -14.93 26.25 -4.26
CA PRO A 344 -15.48 27.55 -4.63
C PRO A 344 -16.94 27.47 -5.11
N ALA A 345 -17.79 28.39 -4.65
CA ALA A 345 -19.23 28.37 -4.94
C ALA A 345 -19.56 28.39 -6.45
N ASN A 346 -18.68 28.96 -7.28
CA ASN A 346 -18.83 29.00 -8.75
C ASN A 346 -18.65 27.65 -9.44
N LEU A 347 -18.16 26.61 -8.74
CA LEU A 347 -18.11 25.23 -9.25
C LEU A 347 -19.39 24.45 -8.96
N THR A 348 -20.30 24.99 -8.15
CA THR A 348 -21.55 24.33 -7.74
C THR A 348 -22.80 24.82 -8.48
N SER A 349 -22.64 25.81 -9.39
CA SER A 349 -23.76 26.59 -9.95
C SER A 349 -24.11 26.27 -11.41
N SER A 350 -23.69 25.14 -11.97
CA SER A 350 -24.11 24.71 -13.31
C SER A 350 -25.04 23.49 -13.21
N SER A 351 -26.29 23.76 -12.86
CA SER A 351 -27.44 22.85 -13.04
C SER A 351 -28.14 23.14 -14.36
#